data_AF-A0A1T2YYU5-F1
#
_entry.id   AF-A0A1T2YYU5-F1
#
_cell.length_a   1.000
_cell.length_b   1.000
_cell.length_c   1.000
_cell.angle_alpha   90.00
_cell.angle_beta   90.00
_cell.angle_gamma   90.00
#
_symmetry.space_group_name_H-M   'P 1'
#
loop_
_entity.id
_entity.type
_entity.pdbx_description
1 polymer ?
#
loop_
_entity_poly.entity_id
_entity_poly.type
_entity_poly.pdbx_seq_one_letter_code
_entity_poly.pdbx_strand_id
1 'polypeptide(L)'
;MQKIRYYHNDLNGLPEQLTEADGHSVWQATYRVWGNTLEEVRELYYIEEQNLRFQGQYLDRETGLHFNTFRFYDPDVGRFTTPDPIGLDGGYNLYQYSPNPFTWIDPWGLKTCYH
;
A
#
# COMPACT_ATOMS: atom_id res chain seq x y z
N MET A 1 22.98 15.68 9.81
CA MET A 1 23.37 14.26 9.65
C MET A 1 22.29 13.57 8.84
N GLN A 2 22.67 12.87 7.78
CA GLN A 2 21.76 12.06 6.98
C GLN A 2 21.56 10.72 7.69
N LYS A 3 20.33 10.37 8.07
CA LYS A 3 20.01 9.04 8.60
C LYS A 3 19.63 8.14 7.44
N ILE A 4 20.26 6.96 7.36
CA ILE A 4 19.98 5.96 6.33
C ILE A 4 19.17 4.87 7.00
N ARG A 5 18.02 4.55 6.41
CA ARG A 5 17.14 3.47 6.85
C ARG A 5 16.83 2.54 5.70
N TYR A 6 16.65 1.27 6.02
CA TYR A 6 16.41 0.21 5.06
C TYR A 6 15.01 -0.34 5.20
N TYR A 7 14.29 -0.33 4.08
CA TYR A 7 12.96 -0.90 3.95
C TYR A 7 13.06 -2.39 3.66
N HIS A 8 12.31 -3.17 4.42
CA HIS A 8 12.05 -4.58 4.16
C HIS A 8 10.60 -4.70 3.75
N ASN A 9 10.37 -5.20 2.54
CA ASN A 9 9.05 -5.30 1.95
C ASN A 9 8.68 -6.77 1.76
N ASP A 10 7.39 -7.06 1.88
CA ASP A 10 6.81 -8.35 1.50
C ASP A 10 6.91 -8.57 -0.04
N LEU A 11 6.63 -9.79 -0.50
CA LEU A 11 6.68 -10.19 -1.91
C LEU A 11 5.82 -9.32 -2.84
N ASN A 12 4.74 -8.76 -2.31
CA ASN A 12 3.82 -7.84 -3.01
C ASN A 12 4.30 -6.37 -3.00
N GLY A 13 5.49 -6.10 -2.45
CA GLY A 13 6.12 -4.78 -2.36
C GLY A 13 5.62 -3.93 -1.19
N LEU A 14 4.81 -4.49 -0.29
CA LEU A 14 4.26 -3.78 0.84
C LEU A 14 5.30 -3.69 1.98
N PRO A 15 5.64 -2.48 2.49
CA PRO A 15 6.63 -2.34 3.55
C PRO A 15 6.20 -2.98 4.86
N GLU A 16 6.99 -3.92 5.38
CA GLU A 16 6.72 -4.59 6.65
C GLU A 16 7.62 -4.11 7.78
N GLN A 17 8.86 -3.70 7.47
CA GLN A 17 9.82 -3.31 8.48
C GLN A 17 10.76 -2.21 7.99
N LEU A 18 11.15 -1.32 8.90
CA LEU A 18 12.18 -0.32 8.70
C LEU A 18 13.28 -0.50 9.74
N THR A 19 14.53 -0.58 9.25
CA THR A 19 15.71 -0.75 10.12
C THR A 19 16.71 0.37 9.92
N GLU A 20 17.43 0.72 10.98
CA GLU A 20 18.58 1.64 10.93
C GLU A 20 19.84 0.92 10.43
N ALA A 21 20.94 1.65 10.27
CA ALA A 21 22.19 1.10 9.73
C ALA A 21 22.86 0.02 10.59
N ASP A 22 22.49 -0.08 11.86
CA ASP A 22 22.93 -1.12 12.79
C ASP A 22 22.01 -2.36 12.78
N GLY A 23 20.94 -2.35 11.97
CA GLY A 23 19.95 -3.42 11.88
C GLY A 23 18.85 -3.35 12.94
N HIS A 24 18.83 -2.31 13.79
CA HIS A 24 17.77 -2.15 14.77
C HIS A 24 16.46 -1.71 14.10
N SER A 25 15.37 -2.42 14.44
CA SER A 25 14.03 -2.17 13.90
C SER A 25 13.41 -0.95 14.57
N VAL A 26 13.10 0.09 13.79
CA VAL A 26 12.49 1.34 14.30
C VAL A 26 11.00 1.43 14.04
N TRP A 27 10.52 0.68 13.05
CA TRP A 27 9.12 0.60 12.67
C TRP A 27 8.86 -0.78 12.07
N GLN A 28 7.70 -1.35 12.38
CA GLN A 28 7.24 -2.61 11.83
C GLN A 28 5.72 -2.59 11.74
N ALA A 29 5.17 -3.17 10.67
CA ALA A 29 3.74 -3.37 10.53
C ALA A 29 3.44 -4.76 9.99
N THR A 30 2.28 -5.29 10.39
CA THR A 30 1.73 -6.52 9.86
C THR A 30 0.40 -6.22 9.18
N TYR A 31 0.12 -6.95 8.09
CA TYR A 31 -1.00 -6.64 7.21
C TYR A 31 -1.87 -7.86 6.94
N ARG A 32 -3.15 -7.60 6.67
CA ARG A 32 -4.05 -8.60 6.08
C ARG A 32 -3.76 -8.73 4.58
N VAL A 33 -4.31 -9.79 3.99
CA VAL A 33 -4.21 -10.12 2.55
C VAL A 33 -4.49 -8.94 1.61
N TRP A 34 -5.35 -8.00 2.01
CA TRP A 34 -5.76 -6.85 1.20
C TRP A 34 -5.06 -5.52 1.55
N GLY A 35 -3.98 -5.57 2.34
CA GLY A 35 -3.17 -4.41 2.72
C GLY A 35 -3.66 -3.67 3.98
N ASN A 36 -4.68 -4.22 4.64
CA ASN A 36 -5.23 -3.65 5.87
C ASN A 36 -4.25 -3.82 7.03
N THR A 37 -3.96 -2.75 7.78
CA THR A 37 -2.95 -2.79 8.85
C THR A 37 -3.53 -3.51 10.07
N LEU A 38 -2.96 -4.65 10.44
CA LEU A 38 -3.32 -5.40 11.65
C LEU A 38 -2.68 -4.80 12.90
N GLU A 39 -1.38 -4.56 12.80
CA GLU A 39 -0.56 -4.04 13.87
C GLU A 39 0.50 -3.13 13.28
N GLU A 40 0.77 -2.02 13.96
CA GLU A 40 1.85 -1.11 13.62
C GLU A 40 2.57 -0.76 14.93
N VAL A 41 3.86 -1.10 15.01
CA VAL A 41 4.71 -0.85 16.16
C VAL A 41 5.86 0.04 15.72
N ARG A 42 6.21 1.03 16.55
CA ARG A 42 7.34 1.92 16.30
C ARG A 42 8.05 2.27 17.58
N GLU A 43 9.34 2.54 17.45
CA GLU A 43 10.16 3.09 18.52
C GLU A 43 9.72 4.51 18.88
N LEU A 44 9.77 4.87 20.16
CA LEU A 44 9.27 6.17 20.65
C LEU A 44 9.98 7.37 20.02
N TYR A 45 11.25 7.21 19.66
CA TYR A 45 12.05 8.25 19.01
C TYR A 45 11.82 8.33 17.49
N TYR A 46 11.10 7.37 16.90
CA TYR A 46 10.70 7.38 15.51
C TYR A 46 9.37 8.14 15.37
N ILE A 47 9.49 9.43 15.05
CA ILE A 47 8.35 10.37 14.94
C ILE A 47 7.79 10.48 13.52
N GLU A 48 8.46 9.87 12.54
CA GLU A 48 8.05 9.91 11.14
C GLU A 48 6.92 8.91 10.88
N GLU A 49 6.00 9.25 9.97
CA GLU A 49 4.93 8.34 9.60
C GLU A 49 5.32 7.49 8.39
N GLN A 50 5.19 6.16 8.53
CA GLN A 50 5.37 5.25 7.41
C GLN A 50 4.02 4.96 6.74
N ASN A 51 3.77 5.68 5.65
CA ASN A 51 2.49 5.65 4.97
C ASN A 51 2.55 4.93 3.61
N LEU A 52 3.71 4.42 3.19
CA LEU A 52 3.79 3.61 1.97
C LEU A 52 3.00 2.29 2.16
N ARG A 53 2.28 1.87 1.11
CA ARG A 53 1.49 0.63 1.06
C ARG A 53 1.92 -0.19 -0.16
N PHE A 54 0.99 -0.86 -0.86
CA PHE A 54 1.33 -1.52 -2.13
C PHE A 54 1.95 -0.52 -3.12
N GLN A 55 2.62 -1.01 -4.16
CA GLN A 55 3.29 -0.14 -5.12
C GLN A 55 2.31 0.90 -5.71
N GLY A 56 2.68 2.18 -5.59
CA GLY A 56 1.84 3.30 -6.04
C GLY A 56 0.75 3.73 -5.05
N GLN A 57 0.67 3.11 -3.87
CA GLN A 57 -0.31 3.44 -2.83
C GLN A 57 0.30 4.19 -1.65
N TYR A 58 -0.45 5.17 -1.15
CA TYR A 58 -0.13 5.91 0.07
C TYR A 58 -1.31 5.85 1.05
N LEU A 59 -1.08 5.43 2.28
CA LEU A 59 -2.10 5.46 3.33
C LEU A 59 -2.41 6.91 3.70
N ASP A 60 -3.66 7.29 3.52
CA ASP A 60 -4.22 8.47 4.17
C ASP A 60 -4.71 8.09 5.58
N ARG A 61 -3.99 8.54 6.61
CA ARG A 61 -4.32 8.20 8.00
C ARG A 61 -5.60 8.87 8.51
N GLU A 62 -6.03 9.97 7.89
CA GLU A 62 -7.27 10.65 8.28
C GLU A 62 -8.50 9.80 7.95
N THR A 63 -8.51 9.18 6.77
CA THR A 63 -9.64 8.35 6.31
C THR A 63 -9.41 6.84 6.47
N GLY A 64 -8.17 6.38 6.62
CA GLY A 64 -7.79 4.97 6.59
C GLY A 64 -7.74 4.37 5.18
N LEU A 65 -8.01 5.16 4.14
CA LEU A 65 -8.01 4.73 2.75
C LEU A 65 -6.61 4.80 2.14
N HIS A 66 -6.35 3.97 1.13
CA HIS A 66 -5.10 4.02 0.39
C HIS A 66 -5.30 4.86 -0.88
N PHE A 67 -4.58 5.97 -0.99
CA PHE A 67 -4.58 6.78 -2.19
C PHE A 67 -3.67 6.17 -3.25
N ASN A 68 -4.27 5.77 -4.38
CA ASN A 68 -3.58 5.57 -5.66
C ASN A 68 -3.77 6.86 -6.46
N THR A 69 -2.79 7.23 -7.28
CA THR A 69 -2.70 8.49 -8.07
C THR A 69 -4.03 9.16 -8.46
N PHE A 70 -5.04 8.39 -8.91
CA PHE A 70 -6.37 8.89 -9.30
C PHE A 70 -7.56 8.34 -8.49
N ARG A 71 -7.37 7.38 -7.57
CA ARG A 71 -8.46 6.69 -6.86
C ARG A 71 -8.10 6.34 -5.42
N PHE A 72 -9.10 6.38 -4.54
CA PHE A 72 -8.96 5.85 -3.18
C PHE A 72 -9.36 4.37 -3.16
N TYR A 73 -8.48 3.53 -2.62
CA TYR A 73 -8.67 2.12 -2.37
C TYR A 73 -9.06 1.89 -0.91
N ASP A 74 -10.14 1.14 -0.72
CA ASP A 74 -10.63 0.68 0.58
C ASP A 74 -10.02 -0.70 0.87
N PRO A 75 -9.08 -0.79 1.84
CA PRO A 75 -8.43 -2.04 2.20
C PRO A 75 -9.35 -3.00 2.99
N ASP A 76 -10.48 -2.54 3.54
CA ASP A 76 -11.43 -3.40 4.27
C ASP A 76 -12.22 -4.28 3.30
N VAL A 77 -12.57 -3.70 2.15
CA VAL A 77 -13.37 -4.37 1.12
C VAL A 77 -12.51 -4.88 -0.05
N GLY A 78 -11.27 -4.39 -0.17
CA GLY A 78 -10.35 -4.76 -1.24
C GLY A 78 -10.72 -4.14 -2.60
N ARG A 79 -11.29 -2.93 -2.60
CA ARG A 79 -11.89 -2.29 -3.78
C ARG A 79 -11.65 -0.80 -3.82
N PHE A 80 -11.68 -0.20 -5.00
CA PHE A 80 -11.71 1.26 -5.12
C PHE A 80 -13.05 1.84 -4.63
N THR A 81 -13.03 3.02 -4.01
CA THR A 81 -14.25 3.72 -3.55
C THR A 81 -14.93 4.51 -4.67
N THR A 82 -14.18 4.86 -5.72
CA THR A 82 -14.68 5.54 -6.90
C THR A 82 -14.66 4.62 -8.13
N PRO A 83 -15.71 4.65 -8.97
CA PRO A 83 -15.71 3.90 -10.23
C PRO A 83 -14.60 4.38 -11.15
N ASP A 84 -14.00 3.46 -11.92
CA ASP A 84 -12.92 3.76 -12.85
C ASP A 84 -13.29 4.89 -13.84
N PRO A 85 -12.51 5.99 -13.91
CA PRO A 85 -12.80 7.11 -14.81
C PRO A 85 -12.66 6.75 -16.31
N ILE A 86 -12.06 5.60 -16.67
CA ILE A 86 -11.98 5.10 -18.06
C ILE A 86 -13.24 4.30 -18.48
N GLY A 87 -14.13 3.97 -17.54
CA GLY A 87 -15.36 3.23 -17.83
C GLY A 87 -15.11 1.76 -18.22
N LEU A 88 -15.88 1.22 -19.17
CA LEU A 88 -15.83 -0.22 -19.54
C LEU A 88 -14.49 -0.68 -20.15
N ASP A 89 -13.67 0.26 -20.61
CA ASP A 89 -12.28 0.01 -20.99
C ASP A 89 -11.37 -0.23 -19.78
N GLY A 90 -11.93 -0.26 -18.56
CA GLY A 90 -11.39 -0.67 -17.24
C GLY A 90 -11.56 -2.18 -16.92
N GLY A 91 -12.44 -2.87 -17.64
CA GLY A 91 -12.87 -4.24 -17.36
C GLY A 91 -14.32 -4.27 -16.87
N TYR A 92 -14.90 -5.46 -16.67
CA TYR A 92 -16.30 -5.62 -16.27
C TYR A 92 -16.59 -5.21 -14.81
N ASN A 93 -15.55 -5.01 -13.99
CA ASN A 93 -15.70 -4.69 -12.57
C ASN A 93 -14.99 -3.37 -12.23
N LEU A 94 -15.73 -2.27 -12.33
CA LEU A 94 -15.25 -0.88 -12.21
C LEU A 94 -14.66 -0.51 -10.84
N TYR A 95 -14.77 -1.40 -9.86
CA TYR A 95 -14.31 -1.23 -8.48
C TYR A 95 -13.16 -2.18 -8.10
N GLN A 96 -12.73 -3.07 -8.99
CA GLN A 96 -11.73 -4.09 -8.69
C GLN A 96 -10.31 -3.52 -8.77
N TYR A 97 -9.53 -3.67 -7.69
CA TYR A 97 -8.10 -3.32 -7.68
C TYR A 97 -7.28 -4.28 -8.55
N SER A 98 -7.48 -5.58 -8.35
CA SER A 98 -6.83 -6.63 -9.13
C SER A 98 -7.56 -7.97 -8.95
N PRO A 99 -7.61 -8.84 -9.97
CA PRO A 99 -8.05 -10.23 -9.80
C PRO A 99 -7.12 -11.08 -8.92
N ASN A 100 -5.84 -10.69 -8.76
CA ASN A 100 -4.92 -11.33 -7.81
C ASN A 100 -3.85 -10.33 -7.31
N PRO A 101 -3.91 -9.88 -6.04
CA PRO A 101 -3.02 -8.86 -5.48
C PRO A 101 -1.56 -9.35 -5.29
N PHE A 102 -1.31 -10.66 -5.37
CA PHE A 102 0.04 -11.22 -5.22
C PHE A 102 0.86 -11.22 -6.52
N THR A 103 0.20 -11.10 -7.69
CA THR A 103 0.86 -11.22 -9.00
C THR A 103 0.57 -10.06 -9.95
N TRP A 104 -0.45 -9.25 -9.69
CA TRP A 104 -0.88 -8.17 -10.59
C TRP A 104 -0.86 -6.84 -9.85
N ILE A 105 -0.10 -5.89 -10.40
CA ILE A 105 0.06 -4.53 -9.89
C ILE A 105 -0.74 -3.60 -10.83
N ASP A 106 -1.53 -2.67 -10.29
CA ASP A 106 -2.09 -1.54 -11.05
C ASP A 106 -1.47 -0.23 -10.54
N PRO A 107 -0.29 0.18 -11.06
CA PRO A 107 0.45 1.34 -10.58
C PRO A 107 -0.28 2.67 -10.80
N TRP A 108 -1.23 2.72 -11.73
CA TRP A 108 -1.92 3.94 -12.14
C TRP A 108 -3.36 4.02 -11.62
N GLY A 109 -3.91 2.90 -11.14
CA GLY A 109 -5.31 2.81 -10.79
C GLY A 109 -6.20 3.01 -12.01
N LEU A 110 -5.82 2.50 -13.19
CA LEU A 110 -6.53 2.72 -14.46
C LEU A 110 -6.71 1.44 -15.30
N LYS A 111 -5.89 0.40 -15.10
CA LYS A 111 -6.10 -0.97 -15.59
C LYS A 111 -4.89 -1.87 -15.34
N THR A 112 -5.19 -3.18 -15.31
CA THR A 112 -4.28 -4.33 -15.35
C THR A 112 -3.21 -4.24 -16.46
N CYS A 113 -1.96 -4.04 -16.05
CA CYS A 113 -0.82 -4.37 -16.90
C CYS A 113 -0.54 -5.88 -16.76
N TYR A 114 -0.73 -6.63 -17.85
CA TYR A 114 -0.27 -8.00 -17.98
C TYR A 114 1.27 -8.02 -17.91
N HIS A 115 1.83 -8.88 -17.04
CA HIS A 115 3.14 -9.47 -17.27
C HIS A 115 3.01 -10.98 -17.14
#